data_AF-A0A6J6HDX3-F1
#
_entry.id   AF-A0A6J6HDX3-F1
#
_cell.length_a   1.000
_cell.length_b   1.000
_cell.length_c   1.000
_cell.angle_alpha   90.00
_cell.angle_beta   90.00
_cell.angle_gamma   90.00
#
_symmetry.space_group_name_H-M   'P 1'
#
loop_
_entity.id
_entity.type
_entity.pdbx_description
1 polymer ?
#
loop_
_entity_poly.entity_id
_entity_poly.type
_entity_poly.pdbx_seq_one_letter_code
_entity_poly.pdbx_strand_id
1 'polypeptide(L)'
;MTDEVAGKWIKGAKDPCGSGPSCWYWTLDIVSKEGCPDGAYVNVNFLNGSTVVDDSIDSVNSIRSGQKARMQFWTYDRSVDEIEPTSVSCY
;
A
#
# COMPACT_ATOMS: atom_id res chain seq x y z
N MET A 1 17.68 6.04 13.98
CA MET A 1 17.85 6.04 12.52
C MET A 1 16.47 6.32 11.95
N THR A 2 16.32 7.29 11.06
CA THR A 2 15.08 7.45 10.31
C THR A 2 15.22 6.57 9.07
N ASP A 3 14.59 5.41 9.09
CA ASP A 3 14.62 4.50 7.95
C ASP A 3 13.90 5.17 6.78
N GLU A 4 14.66 5.60 5.78
CA GLU A 4 14.12 6.25 4.60
C GLU A 4 13.41 5.19 3.74
N VAL A 5 12.07 5.16 3.84
CA VAL A 5 11.21 4.33 3.00
C VAL A 5 10.64 5.19 1.87
N ALA A 6 10.82 4.74 0.63
CA ALA A 6 10.22 5.35 -0.55
C ALA A 6 9.19 4.40 -1.17
N GLY A 7 8.10 4.96 -1.71
CA GLY A 7 7.01 4.22 -2.34
C GLY A 7 6.77 4.63 -3.78
N LYS A 8 6.32 3.68 -4.62
CA LYS A 8 5.84 3.94 -5.98
C LYS A 8 4.62 3.11 -6.31
N TRP A 9 3.53 3.79 -6.70
CA TRP A 9 2.32 3.12 -7.20
C TRP A 9 2.59 2.37 -8.51
N ILE A 10 2.10 1.14 -8.59
CA ILE A 10 2.31 0.22 -9.69
C ILE A 10 1.01 0.01 -10.46
N LYS A 11 1.07 0.13 -11.78
CA LYS A 11 -0.03 -0.20 -12.70
C LYS A 11 0.13 -1.63 -13.23
N GLY A 12 -0.99 -2.32 -13.46
CA GLY A 12 -1.00 -3.66 -14.06
C GLY A 12 -0.51 -4.77 -13.14
N ALA A 13 -0.61 -4.58 -11.82
CA ALA A 13 -0.36 -5.66 -10.86
C ALA A 13 -1.45 -6.74 -10.99
N LYS A 14 -1.09 -7.98 -10.60
CA LYS A 14 -2.03 -9.09 -10.57
C LYS A 14 -3.20 -8.74 -9.67
N ASP A 15 -4.40 -8.90 -10.22
CA ASP A 15 -5.67 -8.66 -9.54
C ASP A 15 -5.77 -9.52 -8.26
N PRO A 16 -5.86 -8.89 -7.07
CA PRO A 16 -6.06 -9.59 -5.81
C PRO A 16 -7.52 -9.99 -5.55
N CYS A 17 -8.49 -9.43 -6.28
CA CYS A 17 -9.92 -9.62 -6.07
C CYS A 17 -10.43 -11.02 -6.44
N GLY A 18 -9.60 -11.84 -7.07
CA GLY A 18 -9.95 -13.20 -7.51
C GLY A 18 -11.01 -13.21 -8.62
N SER A 19 -11.80 -14.29 -8.68
CA SER A 19 -12.84 -14.51 -9.72
C SER A 19 -14.25 -14.00 -9.33
N GLY A 20 -14.37 -13.24 -8.23
CA GLY A 20 -15.63 -12.69 -7.71
C GLY A 20 -15.98 -11.29 -8.24
N PRO A 21 -16.97 -10.58 -7.65
CA PRO A 21 -17.23 -9.20 -8.02
C PRO A 21 -15.95 -8.37 -7.89
N SER A 22 -15.55 -7.73 -8.99
CA SER A 22 -14.29 -7.00 -9.10
C SER A 22 -14.20 -5.92 -8.03
N CYS A 23 -13.27 -6.09 -7.09
CA CYS A 23 -12.90 -5.05 -6.15
C CYS A 23 -12.03 -4.01 -6.87
N TRP A 24 -11.94 -2.82 -6.29
CA TRP A 24 -10.95 -1.84 -6.73
C TRP A 24 -9.68 -2.09 -5.94
N TYR A 25 -8.54 -2.09 -6.62
CA TYR A 25 -7.27 -2.37 -5.99
C TYR A 25 -6.16 -1.45 -6.47
N TRP A 26 -5.23 -1.21 -5.56
CA TRP A 26 -4.02 -0.44 -5.79
C TRP A 26 -2.84 -1.24 -5.27
N THR A 27 -1.71 -1.09 -5.95
CA THR A 27 -0.48 -1.80 -5.59
C THR A 27 0.64 -0.80 -5.44
N LEU A 28 1.36 -0.88 -4.33
CA LEU A 28 2.47 -0.01 -3.99
C LEU A 28 3.72 -0.86 -3.84
N ASP A 29 4.78 -0.53 -4.57
CA ASP A 29 6.11 -1.06 -4.25
C ASP A 29 6.81 -0.08 -3.31
N ILE A 30 7.24 -0.57 -2.14
CA ILE A 30 8.08 0.18 -1.23
C ILE A 30 9.51 -0.35 -1.23
N VAL A 31 10.47 0.53 -0.94
CA VAL A 31 11.89 0.21 -0.77
C VAL A 31 12.42 0.94 0.45
N SER A 32 13.17 0.24 1.30
CA SER A 32 13.91 0.86 2.41
C SER A 32 15.38 1.00 2.04
N LYS A 33 15.95 2.17 2.31
CA LYS A 33 17.39 2.43 2.12
C LYS A 33 18.25 1.60 3.06
N GLU A 34 17.93 1.57 4.34
CA GLU A 34 18.69 0.85 5.37
C GLU A 34 18.14 -0.56 5.64
N GLY A 35 16.94 -0.85 5.15
CA GLY A 35 16.18 -2.05 5.47
C GLY A 35 15.16 -1.79 6.58
N CYS A 36 14.23 -2.74 6.72
CA CYS A 36 13.23 -2.82 7.77
C CYS A 36 13.24 -4.26 8.28
N PRO A 37 14.11 -4.59 9.25
CA PRO A 37 14.30 -5.97 9.69
C PRO A 37 13.08 -6.53 10.43
N ASP A 38 12.37 -5.70 11.20
CA ASP A 38 11.21 -6.12 12.00
C ASP A 38 9.86 -5.86 11.28
N GLY A 39 9.90 -5.08 10.21
CA GLY A 39 8.85 -5.00 9.21
C GLY A 39 8.56 -3.57 8.75
N ALA A 40 7.65 -3.46 7.79
CA ALA A 40 7.13 -2.17 7.38
C ALA A 40 5.63 -2.26 7.13
N TYR A 41 4.91 -1.19 7.41
CA TYR A 41 3.51 -1.06 7.05
C TYR A 41 3.23 0.27 6.35
N VAL A 42 2.16 0.28 5.57
CA VAL A 42 1.61 1.50 4.98
C VAL A 42 0.11 1.52 5.25
N ASN A 43 -0.37 2.66 5.75
CA ASN A 43 -1.79 2.97 5.85
C ASN A 43 -2.19 3.86 4.68
N VAL A 44 -3.39 3.65 4.17
CA VAL A 44 -3.97 4.42 3.07
C VAL A 44 -5.42 4.78 3.40
N ASN A 45 -5.85 5.93 2.89
CA ASN A 45 -7.26 6.29 2.80
C ASN A 45 -7.76 6.08 1.38
N PHE A 46 -8.97 5.58 1.25
CA PHE A 46 -9.74 5.61 0.01
C PHE A 46 -10.65 6.83 0.01
N LEU A 47 -10.60 7.60 -1.06
CA LEU A 47 -11.28 8.87 -1.20
C LEU A 47 -12.36 8.80 -2.28
N ASN A 48 -13.43 9.56 -2.05
CA ASN A 48 -14.39 9.99 -3.07
C ASN A 48 -14.36 11.52 -3.10
N GLY A 49 -13.60 12.08 -4.04
CA GLY A 49 -13.21 13.48 -4.01
C GLY A 49 -12.37 13.80 -2.77
N SER A 50 -12.84 14.69 -1.90
CA SER A 50 -12.14 15.06 -0.65
C SER A 50 -12.61 14.30 0.59
N THR A 51 -13.55 13.36 0.44
CA THR A 51 -14.13 12.61 1.57
C THR A 51 -13.46 11.26 1.68
N VAL A 52 -12.93 10.93 2.87
CA VAL A 52 -12.49 9.57 3.20
C VAL A 52 -13.73 8.68 3.34
N VAL A 53 -13.82 7.65 2.50
CA VAL A 53 -14.95 6.71 2.50
C VAL A 53 -14.58 5.34 3.06
N ASP A 54 -13.29 4.98 3.04
CA ASP A 54 -12.76 3.72 3.56
C ASP A 54 -11.24 3.88 3.86
N ASP A 55 -10.65 2.93 4.57
CA ASP A 55 -9.22 2.89 4.87
C ASP A 55 -8.65 1.48 4.77
N SER A 56 -7.33 1.37 4.60
CA SER A 56 -6.66 0.06 4.54
C SER A 56 -5.22 0.13 5.04
N ILE A 57 -4.72 -1.00 5.51
CA ILE A 57 -3.35 -1.21 5.93
C ILE A 57 -2.82 -2.47 5.27
N ASP A 58 -1.58 -2.41 4.81
CA ASP A 58 -0.82 -3.59 4.42
C ASP A 58 0.57 -3.53 5.05
N SER A 59 1.14 -4.71 5.31
CA SER A 59 2.40 -4.86 6.04
C SER A 59 3.23 -5.99 5.46
N VAL A 60 4.55 -5.86 5.61
CA VAL A 60 5.52 -6.87 5.20
C VAL A 60 6.48 -7.15 6.35
N ASN A 61 6.76 -8.44 6.58
CA ASN A 61 7.49 -8.90 7.76
C ASN A 61 8.95 -8.43 7.81
N SER A 62 9.60 -8.27 6.66
CA SER A 62 10.96 -7.71 6.60
C SER A 62 11.30 -7.23 5.20
N ILE A 63 12.14 -6.21 5.12
CA ILE A 63 12.69 -5.66 3.88
C ILE A 63 14.18 -5.49 4.07
N ARG A 64 15.01 -6.12 3.23
CA ARG A 64 16.45 -5.84 3.24
C ARG A 64 16.71 -4.47 2.60
N SER A 65 17.85 -3.85 2.92
CA SER A 65 18.30 -2.64 2.22
C SER A 65 18.22 -2.81 0.71
N GLY A 66 17.53 -1.88 0.03
CA GLY A 66 17.33 -1.87 -1.42
C GLY A 66 16.34 -2.91 -1.97
N GLN A 67 15.79 -3.80 -1.12
CA GLN A 67 14.78 -4.76 -1.52
C GLN A 67 13.45 -4.05 -1.75
N LYS A 68 12.77 -4.39 -2.85
CA LYS A 68 11.39 -3.97 -3.08
C LYS A 68 10.43 -4.94 -2.41
N ALA A 69 9.51 -4.41 -1.64
CA ALA A 69 8.38 -5.14 -1.10
C ALA A 69 7.09 -4.61 -1.73
N ARG A 70 6.20 -5.52 -2.10
CA ARG A 70 4.93 -5.18 -2.75
C ARG A 70 3.81 -5.24 -1.73
N MET A 71 3.05 -4.15 -1.66
CA MET A 71 1.84 -4.01 -0.85
C MET A 71 0.62 -3.88 -1.76
N GLN A 72 -0.51 -4.38 -1.29
CA GLN A 72 -1.79 -4.37 -2.00
C GLN A 72 -2.89 -3.85 -1.09
N PHE A 73 -3.65 -2.90 -1.61
CA PHE A 73 -4.81 -2.31 -0.95
C PHE A 73 -6.02 -2.51 -1.85
N TRP A 74 -7.15 -2.86 -1.27
CA TRP A 74 -8.38 -3.02 -2.03
C TRP A 74 -9.61 -2.64 -1.22
N THR A 75 -10.68 -2.31 -1.94
CA THR A 75 -11.98 -2.01 -1.37
C THR A 75 -13.08 -2.50 -2.29
N TYR A 76 -14.24 -2.79 -1.70
CA TYR A 76 -15.47 -3.08 -2.44
C TYR A 76 -16.37 -1.85 -2.58
N ASP A 77 -16.00 -0.71 -1.98
CA ASP A 77 -16.70 0.55 -2.19
C ASP A 77 -16.44 1.06 -3.61
N ARG A 78 -17.52 1.18 -4.39
CA ARG A 78 -17.45 1.59 -5.80
C ARG A 78 -17.42 3.10 -6.00
N SER A 79 -17.59 3.87 -4.93
CA SER A 79 -17.54 5.33 -4.96
C SER A 79 -16.12 5.88 -4.91
N VAL A 80 -15.13 5.03 -4.61
CA VAL A 80 -13.72 5.41 -4.53
C VAL A 80 -13.17 5.80 -5.90
N ASP A 81 -12.55 6.98 -5.98
CA ASP A 81 -11.86 7.48 -7.16
C ASP A 81 -10.35 7.71 -6.94
N GLU A 82 -9.92 7.86 -5.69
CA GLU A 82 -8.53 8.11 -5.33
C GLU A 82 -8.08 7.31 -4.08
N ILE A 83 -6.77 7.06 -3.99
CA ILE A 83 -6.12 6.46 -2.82
C ILE A 83 -4.95 7.35 -2.39
N GLU A 84 -4.83 7.59 -1.09
CA GLU A 84 -3.78 8.44 -0.52
C GLU A 84 -3.05 7.71 0.62
N PRO A 85 -1.70 7.61 0.59
CA PRO A 85 -0.95 7.12 1.74
C PRO A 85 -1.02 8.09 2.90
N THR A 86 -1.47 7.64 4.07
CA THR A 86 -1.56 8.45 5.28
C THR A 86 -0.35 8.30 6.18
N SER A 87 0.26 7.11 6.20
CA SER A 87 1.49 6.85 6.94
C SER A 87 2.28 5.71 6.32
N VAL A 88 3.61 5.84 6.34
CA VAL A 88 4.56 4.80 5.99
C VAL A 88 5.51 4.64 7.17
N SER A 89 5.66 3.42 7.70
CA SER A 89 6.57 3.17 8.81
C SER A 89 7.41 1.93 8.55
N CYS A 90 8.70 2.08 8.79
CA CYS A 90 9.60 1.00 9.17
C CYS A 90 9.52 0.86 10.70
N TYR A 91 9.57 -0.36 11.23
CA TYR A 91 9.62 -0.59 12.67
C TYR A 91 10.56 -1.74 13.01
#